data_AF-A0A813LUA0-F1
#
_entry.id   AF-A0A813LUA0-F1
#
_cell.length_a   1.000
_cell.length_b   1.000
_cell.length_c   1.000
_cell.angle_alpha   90.00
_cell.angle_beta   90.00
_cell.angle_gamma   90.00
#
_symmetry.space_group_name_H-M   'P 1'
#
loop_
_entity.id
_entity.type
_entity.pdbx_description
1 polymer ?
#
loop_
_entity_poly.entity_id
_entity_poly.type
_entity_poly.pdbx_seq_one_letter_code
_entity_poly.pdbx_strand_id
1 'polypeptide(L)'
;MHAPIICMFMTVQIKVFLLSVYITFCLSFIPSGIANFIVKERATGARQLQALSGASHLSYWAANLSYDVALYIVPALSVPISLHFFGYNMLLEGDCGLALAAVLAAFGPAVAGFAYLVSFLFKDHSKASNAILSFCLIGAIVLSTVLFILSIVNYNPTAEYPSACDYPTKAHPEGTCLSPQARQADRILGPIFRLVPTVCLYQALFAIALVANIQAVVPEGAMEAMMATSGSVKGMPKLSLSPFAYEWAGEPLRFLLAEAVGFFVAAVLLDTMLHSPRLERSLDAASWFRRIASWRAGRNSSEEARLSPLINSGNSIGNSAGDDSVEAERERAAIAAKQ
;
A
#
# COMPACT_ATOMS: atom_id res chain seq x y z
N MET A 1 -14.47 9.63 39.07
CA MET A 1 -14.35 10.80 38.17
C MET A 1 -13.61 10.53 36.85
N HIS A 2 -12.89 9.41 36.69
CA HIS A 2 -12.13 9.10 35.45
C HIS A 2 -12.96 8.44 34.33
N ALA A 3 -14.03 7.69 34.65
CA ALA A 3 -14.88 7.00 33.67
C ALA A 3 -15.56 7.90 32.61
N PRO A 4 -16.14 9.08 32.93
CA PRO A 4 -16.79 9.92 31.92
C PRO A 4 -15.79 10.54 30.93
N ILE A 5 -14.57 10.85 31.38
CA ILE A 5 -13.52 11.44 30.54
C ILE A 5 -12.99 10.41 29.54
N ILE A 6 -12.74 9.17 29.99
CA ILE A 6 -12.30 8.07 29.12
C ILE A 6 -13.37 7.75 28.07
N CYS A 7 -14.65 7.72 28.47
CA CYS A 7 -15.77 7.50 27.54
C CYS A 7 -15.88 8.63 26.50
N MET A 8 -15.72 9.89 26.92
CA MET A 8 -15.73 11.04 26.01
C MET A 8 -14.57 10.97 25.00
N PHE A 9 -13.35 10.66 25.46
CA PHE A 9 -12.20 10.53 24.56
C PHE A 9 -12.39 9.38 23.55
N MET A 10 -12.86 8.22 24.00
CA MET A 10 -13.10 7.07 23.13
C MET A 10 -14.18 7.35 22.07
N THR A 11 -15.26 8.04 22.43
CA THR A 11 -16.32 8.37 21.46
C THR A 11 -15.86 9.38 20.41
N VAL A 12 -14.99 10.34 20.77
CA VAL A 12 -14.37 11.27 19.81
C VAL A 12 -13.47 10.51 18.83
N GLN A 13 -12.61 9.62 19.31
CA GLN A 13 -11.71 8.81 18.47
C GLN A 13 -12.48 7.98 17.44
N ILE A 14 -13.57 7.35 17.85
CA ILE A 14 -14.40 6.54 16.95
C ILE A 14 -15.06 7.41 15.87
N LYS A 15 -15.56 8.61 16.22
CA LYS A 15 -16.16 9.53 15.23
C LYS A 15 -15.12 10.00 14.21
N VAL A 16 -13.93 10.37 14.67
CA VAL A 16 -12.82 10.81 13.81
C VAL A 16 -12.36 9.68 12.89
N PHE A 17 -12.25 8.46 13.42
CA PHE A 17 -11.95 7.27 12.64
C PHE A 17 -12.95 7.05 11.52
N LEU A 18 -14.26 7.00 11.85
CA LEU A 18 -15.32 6.75 10.86
C LEU A 18 -15.34 7.82 9.77
N LEU A 19 -15.17 9.10 10.14
CA LEU A 19 -15.10 10.21 9.18
C LEU A 19 -13.91 10.04 8.22
N SER A 20 -12.72 9.75 8.76
CA SER A 20 -11.49 9.61 7.98
C SER A 20 -11.54 8.42 7.02
N VAL A 21 -12.06 7.28 7.49
CA VAL A 21 -12.27 6.09 6.65
C VAL A 21 -13.30 6.37 5.56
N TYR A 22 -14.40 7.06 5.86
CA TYR A 22 -15.43 7.40 4.88
C TYR A 22 -14.88 8.26 3.74
N ILE A 23 -14.15 9.34 4.07
CA ILE A 23 -13.53 10.21 3.05
C ILE A 23 -12.54 9.41 2.20
N THR A 24 -11.69 8.60 2.83
CA THR A 24 -10.70 7.75 2.14
C THR A 24 -11.37 6.72 1.22
N PHE A 25 -12.47 6.13 1.67
CA PHE A 25 -13.28 5.18 0.90
C PHE A 25 -13.85 5.83 -0.36
N CYS A 26 -14.46 7.01 -0.24
CA CYS A 26 -15.00 7.74 -1.38
C CYS A 26 -13.91 8.10 -2.40
N LEU A 27 -12.74 8.54 -1.94
CA LEU A 27 -11.64 8.93 -2.82
C LEU A 27 -10.94 7.71 -3.48
N SER A 28 -11.12 6.51 -2.96
CA SER A 28 -10.55 5.26 -3.53
C SER A 28 -11.13 4.85 -4.88
N PHE A 29 -12.26 5.43 -5.29
CA PHE A 29 -12.86 5.17 -6.61
C PHE A 29 -12.14 5.87 -7.76
N ILE A 30 -11.40 6.95 -7.47
CA ILE A 30 -10.71 7.78 -8.46
C ILE A 30 -9.64 7.00 -9.24
N PRO A 31 -8.67 6.31 -8.61
CA PRO A 31 -7.63 5.56 -9.34
C PRO A 31 -8.19 4.46 -10.25
N SER A 32 -9.35 3.90 -9.91
CA SER A 32 -10.02 2.89 -10.73
C SER A 32 -10.41 3.45 -12.10
N GLY A 33 -10.94 4.68 -12.14
CA GLY A 33 -11.33 5.36 -13.38
C GLY A 33 -10.11 5.69 -14.24
N ILE A 34 -9.05 6.20 -13.62
CA ILE A 34 -7.77 6.52 -14.27
C ILE A 34 -7.20 5.28 -14.96
N ALA A 35 -7.12 4.16 -14.23
CA ALA A 35 -6.56 2.93 -14.77
C ALA A 35 -7.40 2.35 -15.91
N ASN A 36 -8.73 2.42 -15.81
CA ASN A 36 -9.62 1.99 -16.87
C ASN A 36 -9.32 2.75 -18.18
N PHE A 37 -9.17 4.08 -18.10
CA PHE A 37 -8.91 4.91 -19.28
C PHE A 37 -7.56 4.60 -19.93
N ILE A 38 -6.47 4.53 -19.15
CA ILE A 38 -5.13 4.27 -19.68
C ILE A 38 -5.00 2.88 -20.30
N VAL A 39 -5.58 1.85 -19.65
CA VAL A 39 -5.52 0.49 -20.21
C VAL A 39 -6.39 0.40 -21.45
N LYS A 40 -7.55 1.07 -21.47
CA LYS A 40 -8.40 1.14 -22.66
C LYS A 40 -7.69 1.82 -23.83
N GLU A 41 -6.98 2.93 -23.58
CA GLU A 41 -6.23 3.65 -24.60
C GLU A 41 -5.11 2.79 -25.23
N ARG A 42 -4.44 1.97 -24.41
CA ARG A 42 -3.46 1.00 -24.91
C ARG A 42 -4.12 -0.15 -25.67
N ALA A 43 -5.26 -0.65 -25.19
CA ALA A 43 -5.99 -1.73 -25.84
C ALA A 43 -6.58 -1.34 -27.20
N THR A 44 -6.98 -0.08 -27.39
CA THR A 44 -7.48 0.43 -28.68
C THR A 44 -6.38 0.84 -29.65
N GLY A 45 -5.11 0.82 -29.23
CA GLY A 45 -3.97 1.26 -30.04
C GLY A 45 -3.86 2.79 -30.19
N ALA A 46 -4.68 3.58 -29.49
CA ALA A 46 -4.65 5.03 -29.56
C ALA A 46 -3.30 5.61 -29.09
N ARG A 47 -2.72 5.01 -28.04
CA ARG A 47 -1.36 5.33 -27.57
C ARG A 47 -0.30 5.13 -28.66
N GLN A 48 -0.38 4.02 -29.40
CA GLN A 48 0.55 3.73 -30.49
C GLN A 48 0.39 4.73 -31.64
N LEU A 49 -0.84 5.11 -31.97
CA LEU A 49 -1.10 6.12 -33.00
C LEU A 49 -0.54 7.49 -32.62
N GLN A 50 -0.67 7.91 -31.35
CA GLN A 50 -0.07 9.15 -30.86
C GLN A 50 1.46 9.14 -30.97
N ALA A 51 2.09 7.99 -30.68
CA ALA A 51 3.54 7.83 -30.82
C ALA A 51 3.99 7.92 -32.30
N LEU A 52 3.22 7.33 -33.23
CA LEU A 52 3.48 7.44 -34.67
C LEU A 52 3.33 8.87 -35.20
N SER A 53 2.45 9.67 -34.58
CA SER A 53 2.30 11.10 -34.85
C SER A 53 3.44 11.97 -34.27
N GLY A 54 4.46 11.36 -33.66
CA GLY A 54 5.63 12.07 -33.14
C GLY A 54 5.47 12.61 -31.71
N ALA A 55 4.42 12.22 -30.98
CA ALA A 55 4.26 12.64 -29.58
C ALA A 55 5.35 12.00 -28.71
N SER A 56 6.03 12.82 -27.90
CA SER A 56 7.04 12.32 -26.96
C SER A 56 6.38 11.53 -25.82
N HIS A 57 7.13 10.62 -25.19
CA HIS A 57 6.65 9.86 -24.04
C HIS A 57 6.32 10.80 -22.86
N LEU A 58 7.17 11.80 -22.61
CA LEU A 58 6.97 12.78 -21.55
C LEU A 58 5.72 13.64 -21.78
N SER A 59 5.49 14.12 -23.00
CA SER A 59 4.31 14.93 -23.30
C SER A 59 3.00 14.18 -23.07
N TYR A 60 2.99 12.87 -23.35
CA TYR A 60 1.82 12.04 -23.08
C TYR A 60 1.52 11.90 -21.58
N TRP A 61 2.53 11.52 -20.79
CA TRP A 61 2.33 11.35 -19.34
C TRP A 61 2.03 12.67 -18.64
N ALA A 62 2.64 13.76 -19.08
CA ALA A 62 2.32 15.09 -18.57
C ALA A 62 0.88 15.51 -18.92
N ALA A 63 0.42 15.24 -20.14
CA ALA A 63 -0.96 15.51 -20.54
C ALA A 63 -1.96 14.69 -19.71
N ASN A 64 -1.72 13.37 -19.54
CA ASN A 64 -2.56 12.52 -18.71
C ASN A 64 -2.58 12.97 -17.24
N LEU A 65 -1.42 13.27 -16.65
CA LEU A 65 -1.35 13.75 -15.27
C LEU A 65 -2.12 15.07 -15.12
N SER A 66 -1.98 16.00 -16.07
CA SER A 66 -2.71 17.26 -16.02
C SER A 66 -4.23 17.07 -16.13
N TYR A 67 -4.67 16.15 -16.97
CA TYR A 67 -6.08 15.81 -17.15
C TYR A 67 -6.67 15.14 -15.90
N ASP A 68 -5.97 14.15 -15.35
CA ASP A 68 -6.42 13.44 -14.16
C ASP A 68 -6.42 14.33 -12.92
N VAL A 69 -5.43 15.21 -12.76
CA VAL A 69 -5.42 16.22 -11.69
C VAL A 69 -6.56 17.22 -11.88
N ALA A 70 -6.85 17.66 -13.11
CA ALA A 70 -7.98 18.55 -13.36
C ALA A 70 -9.33 17.90 -13.00
N LEU A 71 -9.52 16.61 -13.35
CA LEU A 71 -10.71 15.87 -12.95
C LEU A 71 -10.77 15.62 -11.44
N TYR A 72 -9.62 15.43 -10.78
CA TYR A 72 -9.51 15.24 -9.33
C TYR A 72 -9.91 16.47 -8.52
N ILE A 73 -9.78 17.69 -9.06
CA ILE A 73 -10.19 18.92 -8.35
C ILE A 73 -11.67 18.85 -7.92
N VAL A 74 -12.55 18.26 -8.74
CA VAL A 74 -13.98 18.15 -8.43
C VAL A 74 -14.25 17.33 -7.15
N PRO A 75 -13.81 16.07 -7.04
CA PRO A 75 -13.94 15.30 -5.79
C PRO A 75 -13.09 15.86 -4.65
N ALA A 76 -11.97 16.53 -4.91
CA ALA A 76 -11.19 17.17 -3.85
C ALA A 76 -11.96 18.33 -3.19
N LEU A 77 -12.65 19.15 -3.98
CA LEU A 77 -13.48 20.25 -3.48
C LEU A 77 -14.79 19.77 -2.84
N SER A 78 -15.31 18.60 -3.24
CA SER A 78 -16.54 18.07 -2.62
C SER A 78 -16.33 17.66 -1.16
N VAL A 79 -15.11 17.31 -0.74
CA VAL A 79 -14.77 16.98 0.66
C VAL A 79 -15.02 18.16 1.61
N PRO A 80 -14.36 19.33 1.47
CA PRO A 80 -14.58 20.45 2.37
C PRO A 80 -16.03 20.99 2.32
N ILE A 81 -16.66 20.96 1.14
CA ILE A 81 -18.08 21.32 0.99
C ILE A 81 -18.95 20.38 1.85
N SER A 82 -18.73 19.07 1.76
CA SER A 82 -19.47 18.08 2.54
C SER A 82 -19.23 18.27 4.05
N LEU A 83 -17.98 18.50 4.46
CA LEU A 83 -17.64 18.76 5.86
C LEU A 83 -18.37 19.99 6.42
N HIS A 84 -18.51 21.05 5.62
CA HIS A 84 -19.26 22.24 6.00
C HIS A 84 -20.75 21.92 6.22
N PHE A 85 -21.38 21.22 5.28
CA PHE A 85 -22.80 20.84 5.39
C PHE A 85 -23.10 19.94 6.59
N PHE A 86 -22.18 19.05 6.95
CA PHE A 86 -22.33 18.16 8.10
C PHE A 86 -21.85 18.78 9.43
N GLY A 87 -21.45 20.06 9.44
CA GLY A 87 -21.10 20.79 10.66
C GLY A 87 -19.71 20.50 11.21
N TYR A 88 -18.79 19.93 10.42
CA TYR A 88 -17.40 19.70 10.79
C TYR A 88 -16.51 20.93 10.53
N ASN A 89 -16.98 22.13 10.87
CA ASN A 89 -16.29 23.40 10.58
C ASN A 89 -14.91 23.50 11.23
N MET A 90 -14.68 22.83 12.37
CA MET A 90 -13.38 22.75 13.03
C MET A 90 -12.26 22.19 12.13
N LEU A 91 -12.61 21.40 11.10
CA LEU A 91 -11.65 20.86 10.12
C LEU A 91 -11.33 21.85 8.99
N LEU A 92 -12.14 22.90 8.84
CA LEU A 92 -12.05 23.87 7.75
C LEU A 92 -11.41 25.19 8.19
N GLU A 93 -11.35 25.43 9.49
CA GLU A 93 -10.83 26.67 10.07
C GLU A 93 -9.33 26.59 10.37
N GLY A 94 -8.66 27.76 10.34
CA GLY A 94 -7.26 27.92 10.74
C GLY A 94 -6.28 27.00 10.01
N ASP A 95 -5.28 26.52 10.75
CA ASP A 95 -4.23 25.63 10.23
C ASP A 95 -4.75 24.25 9.85
N CYS A 96 -5.85 23.79 10.45
CA CYS A 96 -6.48 22.50 10.15
C CYS A 96 -7.05 22.47 8.73
N GLY A 97 -7.74 23.55 8.32
CA GLY A 97 -8.26 23.70 6.96
C GLY A 97 -7.15 23.74 5.91
N LEU A 98 -6.06 24.44 6.19
CA LEU A 98 -4.88 24.48 5.32
C LEU A 98 -4.21 23.10 5.20
N ALA A 99 -4.09 22.37 6.31
CA ALA A 99 -3.52 21.02 6.31
C ALA A 99 -4.40 20.04 5.52
N LEU A 100 -5.72 20.11 5.69
CA LEU A 100 -6.67 19.32 4.92
C LEU A 100 -6.54 19.61 3.42
N ALA A 101 -6.51 20.88 3.04
CA ALA A 101 -6.35 21.29 1.65
C ALA A 101 -5.02 20.80 1.05
N ALA A 102 -3.91 20.91 1.81
CA ALA A 102 -2.60 20.45 1.37
C ALA A 102 -2.56 18.92 1.16
N VAL A 103 -3.14 18.15 2.08
CA VAL A 103 -3.22 16.69 1.98
C VAL A 103 -4.06 16.24 0.79
N LEU A 104 -5.23 16.87 0.57
CA LEU A 104 -6.07 16.59 -0.60
C LEU A 104 -5.32 16.94 -1.89
N ALA A 105 -4.67 18.11 -1.96
CA ALA A 105 -3.90 18.52 -3.13
C ALA A 105 -2.73 17.57 -3.43
N ALA A 106 -2.04 17.06 -2.42
CA ALA A 106 -0.95 16.10 -2.59
C ALA A 106 -1.44 14.69 -2.98
N PHE A 107 -2.63 14.30 -2.51
CA PHE A 107 -3.20 12.98 -2.78
C PHE A 107 -3.54 12.76 -4.26
N GLY A 108 -4.06 13.77 -4.96
CA GLY A 108 -4.43 13.67 -6.38
C GLY A 108 -3.32 13.13 -7.30
N PRO A 109 -2.15 13.80 -7.39
CA PRO A 109 -1.05 13.31 -8.22
C PRO A 109 -0.42 12.01 -7.68
N ALA A 110 -0.42 11.78 -6.36
CA ALA A 110 0.04 10.53 -5.76
C ALA A 110 -0.80 9.32 -6.20
N VAL A 111 -2.12 9.45 -6.12
CA VAL A 111 -3.05 8.37 -6.47
C VAL A 111 -3.10 8.14 -7.99
N ALA A 112 -2.95 9.20 -8.80
CA ALA A 112 -2.82 9.09 -10.25
C ALA A 112 -1.54 8.33 -10.65
N GLY A 113 -0.39 8.73 -10.10
CA GLY A 113 0.89 8.06 -10.36
C GLY A 113 0.86 6.58 -9.93
N PHE A 114 0.27 6.27 -8.79
CA PHE A 114 0.05 4.90 -8.34
C PHE A 114 -0.79 4.08 -9.34
N ALA A 115 -1.91 4.65 -9.82
CA ALA A 115 -2.76 4.01 -10.82
C ALA A 115 -2.00 3.75 -12.14
N TYR A 116 -1.14 4.69 -12.56
CA TYR A 116 -0.31 4.53 -13.76
C TYR A 116 0.62 3.34 -13.63
N LEU A 117 1.36 3.22 -12.52
CA LEU A 117 2.28 2.12 -12.28
C LEU A 117 1.59 0.76 -12.31
N VAL A 118 0.49 0.63 -11.58
CA VAL A 118 -0.24 -0.63 -11.49
C VAL A 118 -0.91 -0.98 -12.82
N SER A 119 -1.32 0.03 -13.61
CA SER A 119 -1.95 -0.19 -14.91
C SER A 119 -1.07 -1.01 -15.87
N PHE A 120 0.26 -0.91 -15.78
CA PHE A 120 1.17 -1.66 -16.67
C PHE A 120 1.10 -3.18 -16.49
N LEU A 121 0.62 -3.67 -15.34
CA LEU A 121 0.46 -5.09 -15.05
C LEU A 121 -0.73 -5.73 -15.79
N PHE A 122 -1.62 -4.90 -16.37
CA PHE A 122 -2.88 -5.36 -16.96
C PHE A 122 -2.98 -5.01 -18.44
N LYS A 123 -3.53 -5.96 -19.21
CA LYS A 123 -3.90 -5.78 -20.62
C LYS A 123 -5.39 -5.44 -20.80
N ASP A 124 -6.24 -5.97 -19.91
CA ASP A 124 -7.69 -5.78 -19.96
C ASP A 124 -8.12 -4.63 -19.03
N HIS A 125 -8.85 -3.66 -19.59
CA HIS A 125 -9.27 -2.44 -18.89
C HIS A 125 -10.18 -2.72 -17.68
N SER A 126 -11.17 -3.60 -17.84
CA SER A 126 -12.07 -3.96 -16.73
C SER A 126 -11.34 -4.68 -15.58
N LYS A 127 -10.36 -5.54 -15.90
CA LYS A 127 -9.56 -6.24 -14.88
C LYS A 127 -8.69 -5.25 -14.11
N ALA A 128 -8.05 -4.31 -14.80
CA ALA A 128 -7.21 -3.29 -14.20
C ALA A 128 -8.00 -2.41 -13.23
N SER A 129 -9.14 -1.90 -13.69
CA SER A 129 -10.05 -1.04 -12.93
C SER A 129 -10.52 -1.75 -11.65
N ASN A 130 -11.04 -2.97 -11.77
CA ASN A 130 -11.51 -3.74 -10.62
C ASN A 130 -10.38 -4.13 -9.65
N ALA A 131 -9.20 -4.50 -10.14
CA ALA A 131 -8.06 -4.85 -9.29
C ALA A 131 -7.55 -3.64 -8.49
N ILE A 132 -7.39 -2.49 -9.14
CA ILE A 132 -6.92 -1.26 -8.48
C ILE A 132 -7.96 -0.76 -7.48
N LEU A 133 -9.25 -0.78 -7.83
CA LEU A 133 -10.32 -0.46 -6.89
C LEU A 133 -10.26 -1.38 -5.67
N SER A 134 -10.17 -2.70 -5.89
CA SER A 134 -10.13 -3.67 -4.79
C SER A 134 -8.95 -3.42 -3.87
N PHE A 135 -7.76 -3.16 -4.42
CA PHE A 135 -6.58 -2.84 -3.65
C PHE A 135 -6.75 -1.53 -2.83
N CYS A 136 -7.28 -0.48 -3.46
CA CYS A 136 -7.51 0.80 -2.78
C CYS A 136 -8.56 0.68 -1.67
N LEU A 137 -9.63 -0.10 -1.88
CA LEU A 137 -10.66 -0.36 -0.88
C LEU A 137 -10.14 -1.20 0.31
N ILE A 138 -9.30 -2.20 0.05
CA ILE A 138 -8.62 -2.95 1.12
C ILE A 138 -7.75 -1.99 1.94
N GLY A 139 -7.00 -1.10 1.29
CA GLY A 139 -6.24 -0.03 1.96
C GLY A 139 -7.13 0.89 2.81
N ALA A 140 -8.22 1.38 2.22
CA ALA A 140 -9.11 2.35 2.84
C ALA A 140 -9.91 1.80 4.01
N ILE A 141 -10.27 0.51 4.02
CA ILE A 141 -11.11 -0.10 5.06
C ILE A 141 -10.29 -1.00 5.99
N VAL A 142 -9.58 -1.99 5.43
CA VAL A 142 -8.94 -3.03 6.24
C VAL A 142 -7.68 -2.48 6.90
N LEU A 143 -6.78 -1.89 6.11
CA LEU A 143 -5.51 -1.36 6.63
C LEU A 143 -5.76 -0.18 7.57
N SER A 144 -6.69 0.71 7.25
CA SER A 144 -7.07 1.82 8.14
C SER A 144 -7.63 1.33 9.48
N THR A 145 -8.47 0.28 9.48
CA THR A 145 -8.98 -0.34 10.72
C THR A 145 -7.86 -0.95 11.54
N VAL A 146 -6.92 -1.66 10.89
CA VAL A 146 -5.73 -2.20 11.56
C VAL A 146 -4.92 -1.05 12.19
N LEU A 147 -4.65 0.03 11.44
CA LEU A 147 -3.93 1.19 11.95
C LEU A 147 -4.66 1.86 13.12
N PHE A 148 -5.99 1.94 13.08
CA PHE A 148 -6.77 2.46 14.20
C PHE A 148 -6.62 1.60 15.47
N ILE A 149 -6.72 0.27 15.33
CA ILE A 149 -6.52 -0.66 16.44
C ILE A 149 -5.11 -0.53 17.01
N LEU A 150 -4.09 -0.44 16.15
CA LEU A 150 -2.70 -0.25 16.57
C LEU A 150 -2.51 1.11 17.25
N SER A 151 -3.16 2.16 16.77
CA SER A 151 -3.14 3.49 17.39
C SER A 151 -3.75 3.48 18.80
N ILE A 152 -4.79 2.68 19.07
CA ILE A 152 -5.35 2.54 20.41
C ILE A 152 -4.35 1.91 21.38
N VAL A 153 -3.46 1.04 20.88
CA VAL A 153 -2.39 0.39 21.67
C VAL A 153 -1.12 1.26 21.72
N ASN A 154 -1.16 2.49 21.21
CA ASN A 154 -0.02 3.41 21.08
C ASN A 154 1.14 2.83 20.24
N TYR A 155 0.84 2.02 19.24
CA TYR A 155 1.81 1.50 18.27
C TYR A 155 1.58 2.12 16.90
N ASN A 156 2.62 2.76 16.35
CA ASN A 156 2.60 3.37 15.03
C ASN A 156 3.55 2.62 14.09
N PRO A 157 3.04 1.74 13.20
CA PRO A 157 3.87 0.96 12.27
C PRO A 157 4.44 1.77 11.10
N THR A 158 3.94 3.00 10.90
CA THR A 158 4.40 3.89 9.82
C THR A 158 5.45 4.89 10.27
N ALA A 159 5.74 4.96 11.58
CA ALA A 159 6.79 5.81 12.11
C ALA A 159 8.14 5.44 11.49
N GLU A 160 8.95 6.45 11.15
CA GLU A 160 10.32 6.23 10.69
C GLU A 160 11.12 5.44 11.74
N TYR A 161 11.73 4.33 11.32
CA TYR A 161 12.58 3.52 12.20
C TYR A 161 13.70 4.42 12.75
N PRO A 162 13.82 4.57 14.08
CA PRO A 162 14.85 5.43 14.65
C PRO A 162 16.23 4.88 14.32
N SER A 163 16.98 5.56 13.45
CA SER A 163 18.36 5.20 13.11
C SER A 163 19.28 5.19 14.33
N ALA A 164 18.90 5.91 15.40
CA ALA A 164 19.50 5.85 16.73
C ALA A 164 19.49 4.47 17.39
N CYS A 165 18.66 3.56 16.88
CA CYS A 165 18.54 2.19 17.37
C CYS A 165 19.34 1.16 16.56
N ASP A 166 20.12 1.61 15.56
CA ASP A 166 21.10 0.78 14.86
C ASP A 166 22.50 0.89 15.49
N TYR A 167 22.75 1.91 16.32
CA TYR A 167 24.03 2.12 17.00
C TYR A 167 23.88 2.22 18.52
N PRO A 168 24.90 1.81 19.30
CA PRO A 168 24.86 1.88 20.75
C PRO A 168 24.78 3.34 21.21
N THR A 169 23.77 3.66 22.02
CA THR A 169 23.56 4.98 22.62
C THR A 169 23.71 4.91 24.14
N LYS A 170 23.84 6.06 24.81
CA LYS A 170 23.93 6.10 26.29
C LYS A 170 22.69 5.52 26.99
N ALA A 171 21.53 5.53 26.33
CA ALA A 171 20.30 4.95 26.85
C ALA A 171 20.21 3.43 26.59
N HIS A 172 20.77 2.96 25.46
CA HIS A 172 20.73 1.55 25.03
C HIS A 172 22.13 1.09 24.57
N PRO A 173 22.95 0.55 25.50
CA PRO A 173 24.34 0.17 25.22
C PRO A 173 24.44 -1.07 24.30
N GLU A 174 23.40 -1.89 24.21
CA GLU A 174 23.35 -3.04 23.29
C GLU A 174 23.07 -2.66 21.82
N GLY A 175 22.78 -1.39 21.52
CA GLY A 175 22.55 -0.95 20.13
C GLY A 175 21.26 -1.50 19.50
N THR A 176 20.30 -1.93 20.33
CA THR A 176 18.97 -2.38 19.88
C THR A 176 17.91 -1.86 20.85
N CYS A 177 17.17 -0.81 20.46
CA CYS A 177 16.08 -0.27 21.28
C CYS A 177 14.73 -1.02 21.09
N LEU A 178 14.66 -1.89 20.08
CA LEU A 178 13.49 -2.70 19.76
C LEU A 178 13.86 -4.19 19.77
N SER A 179 12.88 -5.03 20.13
CA SER A 179 13.04 -6.49 19.99
C SER A 179 13.31 -6.86 18.52
N PRO A 180 14.06 -7.95 18.26
CA PRO A 180 14.40 -8.35 16.89
C PRO A 180 13.15 -8.61 16.02
N GLN A 181 12.05 -9.06 16.62
CA GLN A 181 10.78 -9.26 15.95
C GLN A 181 10.12 -7.93 15.53
N ALA A 182 10.14 -6.91 16.40
CA ALA A 182 9.61 -5.58 16.07
C ALA A 182 10.43 -4.89 14.97
N ARG A 183 11.76 -5.04 14.99
CA ARG A 183 12.64 -4.54 13.92
C ARG A 183 12.31 -5.15 12.56
N GLN A 184 12.03 -6.46 12.51
CA GLN A 184 11.65 -7.12 11.26
C GLN A 184 10.26 -6.70 10.79
N ALA A 185 9.31 -6.52 11.71
CA ALA A 185 7.97 -6.03 11.40
C ALA A 185 8.03 -4.62 10.79
N ASP A 186 8.69 -3.65 11.43
CA ASP A 186 8.78 -2.27 10.93
C ASP A 186 9.45 -2.20 9.54
N ARG A 187 10.42 -3.06 9.28
CA ARG A 187 11.14 -3.12 7.99
C ARG A 187 10.26 -3.62 6.83
N ILE A 188 9.23 -4.41 7.12
CA ILE A 188 8.32 -5.00 6.12
C ILE A 188 7.02 -4.21 6.05
N LEU A 189 6.44 -3.90 7.21
CA LEU A 189 5.15 -3.22 7.36
C LEU A 189 5.26 -1.76 6.91
N GLY A 190 6.35 -1.06 7.23
CA GLY A 190 6.58 0.33 6.82
C GLY A 190 6.45 0.51 5.31
N PRO A 191 7.25 -0.17 4.46
CA PRO A 191 7.14 -0.05 3.01
C PRO A 191 5.79 -0.45 2.43
N ILE A 192 5.14 -1.49 2.97
CA ILE A 192 3.84 -1.96 2.45
C ILE A 192 2.73 -0.95 2.72
N PHE A 193 2.66 -0.41 3.93
CA PHE A 193 1.65 0.60 4.29
C PHE A 193 1.96 1.95 3.63
N ARG A 194 3.23 2.25 3.37
CA ARG A 194 3.68 3.46 2.65
C ARG A 194 3.54 3.37 1.12
N LEU A 195 3.38 2.19 0.51
CA LEU A 195 3.22 2.10 -0.95
C LEU A 195 1.79 2.39 -1.42
N VAL A 196 0.86 2.62 -0.48
CA VAL A 196 -0.57 2.76 -0.75
C VAL A 196 -1.02 4.18 -0.38
N PRO A 197 -1.20 5.08 -1.37
CA PRO A 197 -1.59 6.47 -1.12
C PRO A 197 -2.86 6.61 -0.25
N THR A 198 -3.80 5.65 -0.34
CA THR A 198 -5.04 5.69 0.45
C THR A 198 -4.79 5.52 1.95
N VAL A 199 -3.74 4.78 2.34
CA VAL A 199 -3.36 4.60 3.74
C VAL A 199 -2.76 5.89 4.29
N CYS A 200 -1.85 6.52 3.54
CA CYS A 200 -1.25 7.80 3.92
C CYS A 200 -2.30 8.92 4.03
N LEU A 201 -3.27 8.95 3.10
CA LEU A 201 -4.41 9.85 3.18
C LEU A 201 -5.21 9.65 4.46
N TYR A 202 -5.57 8.40 4.79
CA TYR A 202 -6.30 8.08 6.02
C TYR A 202 -5.55 8.57 7.26
N GLN A 203 -4.24 8.32 7.35
CA GLN A 203 -3.43 8.73 8.50
C GLN A 203 -3.39 10.24 8.66
N ALA A 204 -3.21 10.97 7.56
CA ALA A 204 -3.23 12.43 7.58
C ALA A 204 -4.59 12.97 8.02
N LEU A 205 -5.69 12.45 7.46
CA LEU A 205 -7.05 12.85 7.83
C LEU A 205 -7.36 12.57 9.31
N PHE A 206 -6.98 11.38 9.78
CA PHE A 206 -7.18 10.98 11.18
C PHE A 206 -6.40 11.91 12.13
N ALA A 207 -5.14 12.22 11.82
CA ALA A 207 -4.31 13.12 12.61
C ALA A 207 -4.88 14.55 12.64
N ILE A 208 -5.26 15.11 11.49
CA ILE A 208 -5.85 16.47 11.40
C ILE A 208 -7.15 16.53 12.19
N ALA A 209 -8.02 15.54 12.02
CA ALA A 209 -9.29 15.49 12.73
C ALA A 209 -9.12 15.30 14.23
N LEU A 210 -8.12 14.54 14.67
CA LEU A 210 -7.82 14.41 16.08
C LEU A 210 -7.34 15.76 16.67
N VAL A 211 -6.41 16.45 16.00
CA VAL A 211 -5.92 17.77 16.43
C VAL A 211 -7.05 18.80 16.48
N ALA A 212 -7.90 18.86 15.45
CA ALA A 212 -9.04 19.77 15.41
C ALA A 212 -10.02 19.53 16.57
N ASN A 213 -10.30 18.26 16.92
CA ASN A 213 -11.14 17.95 18.07
C ASN A 213 -10.48 18.33 19.40
N ILE A 214 -9.16 18.13 19.53
CA ILE A 214 -8.43 18.54 20.74
C ILE A 214 -8.48 20.06 20.90
N GLN A 215 -8.23 20.81 19.84
CA GLN A 215 -8.30 22.28 19.84
C GLN A 215 -9.72 22.79 20.14
N ALA A 216 -10.77 22.08 19.71
CA ALA A 216 -12.15 22.45 20.01
C ALA A 216 -12.56 22.19 21.47
N VAL A 217 -11.93 21.22 22.15
CA VAL A 217 -12.26 20.82 23.53
C VAL A 217 -11.40 21.56 24.57
N VAL A 218 -10.15 21.89 24.23
CA VAL A 218 -9.20 22.51 25.17
C VAL A 218 -9.25 24.04 25.06
N PRO A 219 -9.53 24.78 26.15
CA PRO A 219 -9.51 26.23 26.12
C PRO A 219 -8.09 26.77 25.84
N GLU A 220 -7.99 27.85 25.06
CA GLU A 220 -6.72 28.40 24.56
C GLU A 220 -5.67 28.63 25.67
N GLY A 221 -6.08 29.19 26.81
CA GLY A 221 -5.17 29.43 27.95
C GLY A 221 -4.62 28.14 28.59
N ALA A 222 -5.34 27.02 28.54
CA ALA A 222 -4.84 25.73 29.00
C ALA A 222 -3.88 25.10 27.98
N MET A 223 -4.13 25.33 26.68
CA MET A 223 -3.25 24.89 25.60
C MET A 223 -1.89 25.61 25.67
N GLU A 224 -1.87 26.93 25.89
CA GLU A 224 -0.65 27.70 26.08
C GLU A 224 0.15 27.23 27.31
N ALA A 225 -0.53 26.96 28.43
CA ALA A 225 0.10 26.44 29.64
C ALA A 225 0.71 25.04 29.43
N MET A 226 0.04 24.17 28.67
CA MET A 226 0.57 22.85 28.30
C MET A 226 1.78 22.95 27.36
N MET A 227 1.76 23.85 26.38
CA MET A 227 2.91 24.05 25.48
C MET A 227 4.10 24.68 26.20
N ALA A 228 3.86 25.61 27.12
CA ALA A 228 4.92 26.23 27.93
C ALA A 228 5.60 25.23 28.88
N THR A 229 4.86 24.25 29.40
CA THR A 229 5.42 23.19 30.25
C THR A 229 6.13 22.11 29.46
N SER A 230 5.65 21.73 28.27
CA SER A 230 6.31 20.75 27.39
C SER A 230 7.74 21.18 26.99
N GLY A 231 7.99 22.47 26.78
CA GLY A 231 9.32 22.98 26.43
C GLY A 231 10.32 23.09 27.60
N SER A 232 9.85 23.00 28.85
CA SER A 232 10.65 23.24 30.06
C SER A 232 11.18 21.95 30.71
N VAL A 233 10.53 20.81 30.45
CA VAL A 233 10.94 19.50 31.01
C VAL A 233 12.04 18.88 30.15
N LYS A 234 13.24 18.78 30.72
CA LYS A 234 14.42 18.19 30.06
C LYS A 234 14.16 16.73 29.67
N GLY A 235 14.04 16.47 28.37
CA GLY A 235 13.82 15.13 27.80
C GLY A 235 12.43 14.89 27.22
N MET A 236 11.49 15.83 27.34
CA MET A 236 10.18 15.74 26.67
C MET A 236 10.27 16.41 25.28
N PRO A 237 9.80 15.76 24.19
CA PRO A 237 9.75 16.40 22.88
C PRO A 237 8.84 17.64 22.92
N LYS A 238 9.22 18.69 22.19
CA LYS A 238 8.42 19.92 22.09
C LYS A 238 7.12 19.59 21.35
N LEU A 239 6.02 19.45 22.09
CA LEU A 239 4.72 19.16 21.52
C LEU A 239 4.22 20.38 20.74
N SER A 240 4.07 20.25 19.42
CA SER A 240 3.43 21.26 18.59
C SER A 240 2.03 20.78 18.22
N LEU A 241 0.99 21.49 18.65
CA LEU A 241 -0.39 21.25 18.22
C LEU A 241 -0.70 21.83 16.84
N SER A 242 0.33 22.15 16.04
CA SER A 242 0.12 22.53 14.65
C SER A 242 -0.20 21.26 13.83
N PRO A 243 -1.28 21.26 13.02
CA PRO A 243 -1.62 20.10 12.19
C PRO A 243 -0.51 19.71 11.20
N PHE A 244 0.32 20.67 10.79
CA PHE A 244 1.48 20.46 9.93
C PHE A 244 2.73 19.92 10.64
N ALA A 245 2.72 19.79 11.98
CA ALA A 245 3.86 19.24 12.68
C ALA A 245 4.15 17.81 12.21
N TYR A 246 5.42 17.41 12.27
CA TYR A 246 5.87 16.08 11.92
C TYR A 246 5.15 14.97 12.70
N GLU A 247 4.76 15.26 13.94
CA GLU A 247 4.06 14.34 14.82
C GLU A 247 2.60 14.08 14.38
N TRP A 248 2.04 14.94 13.51
CA TRP A 248 0.65 14.88 13.05
C TRP A 248 0.60 14.62 11.53
N ALA A 249 0.17 15.60 10.74
CA ALA A 249 -0.03 15.44 9.29
C ALA A 249 1.24 15.71 8.46
N GLY A 250 2.30 16.26 9.06
CA GLY A 250 3.52 16.64 8.35
C GLY A 250 4.26 15.44 7.73
N GLU A 251 4.38 14.34 8.46
CA GLU A 251 5.00 13.10 7.96
C GLU A 251 4.21 12.49 6.77
N PRO A 252 2.89 12.19 6.89
CA PRO A 252 2.14 11.61 5.78
C PRO A 252 2.02 12.55 4.57
N LEU A 253 1.97 13.88 4.78
CA LEU A 253 1.96 14.86 3.69
C LEU A 253 3.26 14.80 2.87
N ARG A 254 4.43 14.69 3.51
CA ARG A 254 5.70 14.56 2.81
C ARG A 254 5.78 13.27 2.01
N PHE A 255 5.25 12.19 2.56
CA PHE A 255 5.18 10.92 1.82
C PHE A 255 4.29 11.02 0.60
N LEU A 256 3.09 11.60 0.70
CA LEU A 256 2.22 11.84 -0.46
C LEU A 256 2.92 12.67 -1.55
N LEU A 257 3.65 13.72 -1.17
CA LEU A 257 4.41 14.52 -2.12
C LEU A 257 5.56 13.74 -2.77
N ALA A 258 6.29 12.93 -1.99
CA ALA A 258 7.36 12.08 -2.49
C ALA A 258 6.84 10.97 -3.41
N GLU A 259 5.71 10.35 -3.06
CA GLU A 259 5.01 9.34 -3.85
C GLU A 259 4.47 9.92 -5.16
N ALA A 260 3.89 11.12 -5.13
CA ALA A 260 3.43 11.80 -6.34
C ALA A 260 4.54 11.94 -7.39
N VAL A 261 5.71 12.40 -6.97
CA VAL A 261 6.87 12.53 -7.86
C VAL A 261 7.44 11.15 -8.21
N GLY A 262 7.62 10.29 -7.21
CA GLY A 262 8.25 8.99 -7.36
C GLY A 262 7.48 8.05 -8.29
N PHE A 263 6.16 7.94 -8.11
CA PHE A 263 5.31 7.11 -8.95
C PHE A 263 5.20 7.65 -10.37
N PHE A 264 5.12 8.97 -10.54
CA PHE A 264 5.11 9.57 -11.87
C PHE A 264 6.41 9.31 -12.64
N VAL A 265 7.56 9.57 -12.00
CA VAL A 265 8.88 9.29 -12.59
C VAL A 265 9.04 7.80 -12.89
N ALA A 266 8.63 6.93 -11.97
CA ALA A 266 8.69 5.48 -12.19
C ALA A 266 7.80 5.02 -13.34
N ALA A 267 6.60 5.60 -13.51
CA ALA A 267 5.70 5.28 -14.62
C ALA A 267 6.29 5.71 -15.96
N VAL A 268 6.86 6.92 -16.03
CA VAL A 268 7.57 7.41 -17.23
C VAL A 268 8.77 6.53 -17.55
N LEU A 269 9.61 6.21 -16.55
CA LEU A 269 10.77 5.35 -16.73
C LEU A 269 10.34 3.97 -17.22
N LEU A 270 9.32 3.36 -16.60
CA LEU A 270 8.81 2.06 -17.01
C LEU A 270 8.31 2.07 -18.46
N ASP A 271 7.57 3.10 -18.88
CA ASP A 271 7.11 3.27 -20.26
C ASP A 271 8.28 3.42 -21.24
N THR A 272 9.28 4.23 -20.90
CA THR A 272 10.49 4.39 -21.73
C THR A 272 11.32 3.10 -21.83
N MET A 273 11.39 2.31 -20.74
CA MET A 273 12.11 1.05 -20.72
C MET A 273 11.41 -0.01 -21.59
N LEU A 274 10.08 -0.10 -21.50
CA LEU A 274 9.27 -1.01 -22.31
C LEU A 274 9.35 -0.69 -23.82
N HIS A 275 9.50 0.58 -24.20
CA HIS A 275 9.67 0.99 -25.59
C HIS A 275 11.13 1.00 -26.07
N SER A 276 12.10 0.79 -25.18
CA SER A 276 13.51 0.81 -25.57
C SER A 276 13.94 -0.51 -26.23
N PRO A 277 14.39 -0.50 -27.51
CA PRO A 277 14.80 -1.72 -28.24
C PRO A 277 16.13 -2.32 -27.73
N ARG A 278 16.73 -1.72 -26.69
CA ARG A 278 17.95 -2.20 -26.02
C ARG A 278 17.63 -3.22 -24.93
N LEU A 279 16.51 -3.04 -24.22
CA LEU A 279 16.13 -3.96 -23.14
C LEU A 279 15.62 -5.29 -23.69
N GLU A 280 14.87 -5.26 -24.80
CA GLU A 280 14.45 -6.45 -25.55
C GLU A 280 15.67 -7.31 -25.96
N ARG A 281 16.72 -6.68 -26.46
CA ARG A 281 18.02 -7.34 -26.73
C ARG A 281 18.73 -7.85 -25.48
N SER A 282 18.61 -7.19 -24.34
CA SER A 282 19.23 -7.65 -23.08
C SER A 282 18.44 -8.78 -22.40
N LEU A 283 17.11 -8.78 -22.54
CA LEU A 283 16.22 -9.84 -22.07
C LEU A 283 16.32 -11.07 -22.98
N ASP A 284 16.53 -10.87 -24.28
CA ASP A 284 16.96 -11.93 -25.19
C ASP A 284 18.39 -12.40 -24.92
N ALA A 285 19.30 -11.56 -24.43
CA ALA A 285 20.57 -12.04 -23.90
C ALA A 285 20.38 -12.83 -22.59
N ALA A 286 19.41 -12.45 -21.75
CA ALA A 286 18.97 -13.22 -20.58
C ALA A 286 18.18 -14.50 -20.96
N SER A 287 17.81 -14.69 -22.24
CA SER A 287 17.36 -16.00 -22.76
C SER A 287 18.46 -17.07 -22.67
N TRP A 288 19.72 -16.68 -22.41
CA TRP A 288 20.78 -17.61 -21.99
C TRP A 288 20.37 -18.43 -20.77
N PHE A 289 19.59 -17.88 -19.83
CA PHE A 289 19.02 -18.65 -18.71
C PHE A 289 17.98 -19.69 -19.17
N ARG A 290 17.18 -19.40 -20.20
CA ARG A 290 16.28 -20.39 -20.82
C ARG A 290 17.08 -21.49 -21.55
N ARG A 291 18.20 -21.16 -22.19
CA ARG A 291 19.13 -22.12 -22.80
C ARG A 291 19.86 -22.99 -21.77
N ILE A 292 20.19 -22.45 -20.59
CA ILE A 292 20.75 -23.24 -19.47
C ILE A 292 19.69 -24.18 -18.89
N ALA A 293 18.44 -23.73 -18.76
CA ALA A 293 17.35 -24.58 -18.31
C ALA A 293 17.10 -25.74 -19.28
N SER A 294 17.12 -25.50 -20.60
CA SER A 294 17.02 -26.59 -21.60
C SER A 294 18.24 -27.51 -21.60
N TRP A 295 19.44 -26.99 -21.31
CA TRP A 295 20.66 -27.80 -21.19
C TRP A 295 20.67 -28.66 -19.92
N ARG A 296 20.11 -28.17 -18.81
CA ARG A 296 19.92 -28.93 -17.57
C ARG A 296 18.84 -30.00 -17.72
N ALA A 297 17.77 -29.74 -18.48
CA ALA A 297 16.75 -30.74 -18.81
C ALA A 297 17.29 -31.87 -19.72
N GLY A 298 18.16 -31.55 -20.68
CA GLY A 298 18.83 -32.55 -21.53
C GLY A 298 19.82 -33.44 -20.76
N ARG A 299 20.41 -32.94 -19.66
CA ARG A 299 21.30 -33.71 -18.80
C ARG A 299 20.54 -34.75 -17.96
N ASN A 300 19.37 -34.39 -17.41
CA ASN A 300 18.53 -35.32 -16.65
C ASN A 300 17.98 -36.45 -17.53
N SER A 301 17.57 -36.16 -18.78
CA SER A 301 17.16 -37.17 -19.76
C SER A 301 18.29 -38.15 -20.13
N SER A 302 19.55 -37.67 -20.18
CA SER A 302 20.72 -38.52 -20.41
C SER A 302 21.11 -39.35 -19.17
N GLU A 303 20.77 -38.93 -17.95
CA GLU A 303 20.97 -39.72 -16.73
C GLU A 303 19.91 -40.81 -16.58
N GLU A 304 18.64 -40.52 -16.91
CA GLU A 304 17.55 -41.52 -16.93
C GLU A 304 17.80 -42.62 -17.97
N ALA A 305 18.35 -42.27 -19.14
CA ALA A 305 18.74 -43.24 -20.16
C ALA A 305 20.00 -44.05 -19.82
N ARG A 306 20.82 -43.62 -18.84
CA ARG A 306 21.96 -44.39 -18.32
C ARG A 306 21.60 -45.27 -17.12
N LEU A 307 20.50 -44.99 -16.42
CA LEU A 307 20.03 -45.74 -15.25
C LEU A 307 19.07 -46.88 -15.60
N SER A 308 18.49 -46.88 -16.81
CA SER A 308 17.58 -47.93 -17.28
C SER A 308 18.17 -49.34 -17.45
N PRO A 309 19.49 -49.58 -17.68
CA PRO A 309 20.02 -50.94 -17.69
C PRO A 309 20.31 -51.50 -16.28
N LEU A 310 20.41 -50.64 -15.24
CA LEU A 310 20.80 -51.06 -13.89
C LEU A 310 19.62 -51.49 -13.00
N ILE A 311 18.38 -51.17 -13.40
CA ILE A 311 17.17 -51.59 -12.66
C ILE A 311 16.74 -53.02 -13.04
N ASN A 312 17.15 -53.54 -14.20
CA ASN A 312 16.77 -54.88 -14.66
C ASN A 312 17.66 -56.04 -14.18
N SER A 313 18.63 -55.79 -13.28
CA SER A 313 19.52 -56.82 -12.74
C SER A 313 19.36 -57.07 -11.22
N GLY A 314 18.34 -56.49 -10.58
CA GLY A 314 18.21 -56.52 -9.12
C GLY A 314 17.07 -57.35 -8.52
N ASN A 315 16.16 -57.93 -9.32
CA ASN A 315 14.96 -58.58 -8.80
C ASN A 315 14.89 -60.08 -9.12
N SER A 316 15.88 -60.82 -8.63
CA SER A 316 15.73 -62.24 -8.31
C SER A 316 16.06 -62.42 -6.83
N ILE A 317 15.02 -62.44 -5.98
CA ILE A 317 14.91 -63.18 -4.70
C ILE A 317 13.58 -62.78 -4.04
N GLY A 318 12.64 -63.73 -3.97
CA GLY A 318 11.87 -64.01 -2.75
C GLY A 318 10.56 -63.26 -2.44
N ASN A 319 9.49 -64.07 -2.37
CA ASN A 319 8.24 -63.92 -1.61
C ASN A 319 7.14 -63.03 -2.21
N SER A 320 6.03 -63.57 -2.76
CA SER A 320 5.01 -64.47 -2.19
C SER A 320 4.28 -63.87 -0.97
N ALA A 321 2.95 -63.76 -1.11
CA ALA A 321 1.91 -63.44 -0.14
C ALA A 321 1.65 -61.95 0.15
N GLY A 322 0.54 -61.41 -0.38
CA GLY A 322 0.01 -60.14 0.11
C GLY A 322 -1.17 -59.49 -0.62
N ASP A 323 -1.54 -59.88 -1.85
CA ASP A 323 -2.40 -59.02 -2.69
C ASP A 323 -3.82 -59.57 -3.00
N ASP A 324 -4.10 -60.85 -2.68
CA ASP A 324 -5.42 -61.44 -3.01
C ASP A 324 -6.52 -61.13 -1.98
N SER A 325 -6.19 -60.56 -0.81
CA SER A 325 -7.16 -60.28 0.26
C SER A 325 -7.87 -58.94 0.11
N VAL A 326 -7.28 -57.96 -0.59
CA VAL A 326 -7.83 -56.60 -0.72
C VAL A 326 -8.84 -56.49 -1.86
N GLU A 327 -8.65 -57.27 -2.93
CA GLU A 327 -9.56 -57.27 -4.08
C GLU A 327 -10.88 -58.00 -3.75
N ALA A 328 -10.82 -59.08 -2.95
CA ALA A 328 -12.00 -59.84 -2.51
C ALA A 328 -12.89 -59.07 -1.52
N GLU A 329 -12.33 -58.12 -0.76
CA GLU A 329 -13.09 -57.29 0.19
C GLU A 329 -13.81 -56.12 -0.53
N ARG A 330 -13.22 -55.61 -1.62
CA ARG A 330 -13.84 -54.59 -2.48
C ARG A 330 -15.05 -55.12 -3.26
N GLU A 331 -15.01 -56.36 -3.74
CA GLU A 331 -16.16 -56.96 -4.44
C GLU A 331 -17.34 -57.22 -3.49
N ARG A 332 -17.09 -57.59 -2.22
CA ARG A 332 -18.17 -57.78 -1.23
C ARG A 332 -18.85 -56.47 -0.83
N ALA A 333 -18.09 -55.36 -0.76
CA ALA A 333 -18.65 -54.04 -0.47
C ALA A 333 -19.51 -53.49 -1.64
N ALA A 334 -19.18 -53.84 -2.88
CA ALA A 334 -19.94 -53.40 -4.06
C ALA A 334 -21.30 -54.11 -4.21
N ILE A 335 -21.45 -55.34 -3.70
CA ILE A 335 -22.70 -56.11 -3.78
C ILE A 335 -23.69 -55.69 -2.68
N ALA A 336 -23.21 -55.24 -1.51
CA ALA A 336 -24.06 -54.77 -0.41
C ALA A 336 -24.73 -53.39 -0.65
N ALA A 337 -24.25 -52.62 -1.64
CA ALA A 337 -24.81 -51.30 -1.98
C ALA A 337 -25.93 -51.33 -3.04
N LYS A 338 -26.35 -52.52 -3.48
CA LYS A 338 -27.37 -52.72 -4.54
C LYS A 338 -28.58 -53.57 -4.12
N GLN A 339 -28.79 -53.80 -2.83
CA GLN A 339 -30.07 -54.25 -2.25
C GLN A 339 -30.62 -53.19 -1.32
#